data_AF-A0AAW7S2W3-F1
#
_entry.id   AF-A0AAW7S2W3-F1
#
_cell.length_a   1.000
_cell.length_b   1.000
_cell.length_c   1.000
_cell.angle_alpha   90.00
_cell.angle_beta   90.00
_cell.angle_gamma   90.00
#
_symmetry.space_group_name_H-M   'P 1'
#
loop_
_entity.id
_entity.type
_entity.pdbx_description
1 polymer ?
#
loop_
_entity_poly.entity_id
_entity_poly.type
_entity_poly.pdbx_seq_one_letter_code
_entity_poly.pdbx_strand_id
1 'polypeptide(L)'
;MNLLRCAAFCVTVTAANPAAAQTAVPEPTDLVNAQHCMFCHTSDMTFLGPSFHDIAQRYRGDPAAAPELERKLRVGGRVHWGDTPMPSAEDRGGPLSADDAHQLVQWVLSQ
;
A
#
# COMPACT_ATOMS: atom_id res chain seq x y z
N MET A 1 -16.74 38.85 56.82
CA MET A 1 -17.83 38.17 56.08
C MET A 1 -17.38 37.95 54.64
N ASN A 2 -17.24 36.67 54.26
CA ASN A 2 -17.16 36.04 52.93
C ASN A 2 -16.27 36.67 51.83
N LEU A 3 -15.24 35.99 51.29
CA LEU A 3 -15.26 34.76 50.45
C LEU A 3 -16.08 35.03 49.16
N LEU A 4 -15.69 34.74 47.91
CA LEU A 4 -14.86 33.67 47.35
C LEU A 4 -14.75 33.89 45.81
N ARG A 5 -13.60 33.54 45.20
CA ARG A 5 -13.33 32.86 43.89
C ARG A 5 -14.16 33.25 42.62
N CYS A 6 -13.58 33.33 41.42
CA CYS A 6 -13.08 32.18 40.66
C CYS A 6 -12.19 32.66 39.48
N ALA A 7 -10.98 32.10 39.40
CA ALA A 7 -10.17 32.15 38.19
C ALA A 7 -10.73 31.14 37.18
N ALA A 8 -11.09 31.61 35.98
CA ALA A 8 -11.51 30.75 34.88
C ALA A 8 -10.25 30.20 34.18
N PHE A 9 -9.87 28.97 34.52
CA PHE A 9 -8.82 28.22 33.85
C PHE A 9 -9.46 27.50 32.64
N CYS A 10 -9.28 28.05 31.43
CA CYS A 10 -9.69 27.35 30.21
C CYS A 10 -8.71 26.21 29.93
N VAL A 11 -9.12 24.98 30.24
CA VAL A 11 -8.40 23.76 29.87
C VAL A 11 -8.75 23.44 28.41
N THR A 12 -7.84 23.75 27.49
CA THR A 12 -7.92 23.26 26.11
C THR A 12 -7.47 21.81 26.08
N VAL A 13 -8.41 20.87 25.93
CA VAL A 13 -8.12 19.45 25.68
C VAL A 13 -7.69 19.30 24.22
N THR A 14 -6.39 19.21 23.97
CA THR A 14 -5.87 18.77 22.68
C THR A 14 -6.04 17.26 22.59
N ALA A 15 -7.02 16.80 21.81
CA ALA A 15 -7.15 15.39 21.44
C ALA A 15 -5.97 15.01 20.53
N ALA A 16 -5.02 14.25 21.05
CA ALA A 16 -3.99 13.61 20.24
C ALA A 16 -4.64 12.49 19.43
N ASN A 17 -4.75 12.68 18.12
CA ASN A 17 -5.18 11.65 17.20
C ASN A 17 -4.02 10.63 17.10
N PRO A 18 -4.18 9.36 17.50
CA PRO A 18 -3.15 8.38 17.22
C PRO A 18 -3.20 8.14 15.72
N ALA A 19 -2.30 8.78 14.96
CA ALA A 19 -1.95 8.27 13.66
C ALA A 19 -1.49 6.83 13.90
N ALA A 20 -2.32 5.87 13.51
CA ALA A 20 -2.01 4.45 13.64
C ALA A 20 -0.64 4.27 12.99
N ALA A 21 0.36 3.93 13.81
CA ALA A 21 1.69 3.61 13.32
C ALA A 21 1.52 2.37 12.43
N GLN A 22 1.45 2.61 11.12
CA GLN A 22 1.52 1.55 10.12
C GLN A 22 2.87 0.89 10.34
N THR A 23 2.87 -0.36 10.79
CA THR A 23 4.08 -1.17 10.85
C THR A 23 4.69 -1.17 9.46
N ALA A 24 5.86 -0.54 9.32
CA ALA A 24 6.55 -0.48 8.04
C ALA A 24 6.91 -1.92 7.64
N VAL A 25 6.25 -2.43 6.59
CA VAL A 25 6.66 -3.68 5.95
C VAL A 25 7.89 -3.35 5.11
N PRO A 26 9.06 -3.94 5.39
CA PRO A 26 10.25 -3.70 4.58
C PRO A 26 10.01 -4.09 3.13
N GLU A 27 10.61 -3.35 2.21
CA GLU A 27 10.61 -3.73 0.79
C GLU A 27 11.36 -5.06 0.59
N PRO A 28 10.76 -6.06 -0.07
CA PRO A 28 11.47 -7.26 -0.48
C PRO A 28 12.29 -6.99 -1.76
N THR A 29 13.39 -6.25 -1.62
CA THR A 29 14.16 -5.68 -2.76
C THR A 29 14.58 -6.70 -3.80
N ASP A 30 14.99 -7.90 -3.39
CA ASP A 30 15.37 -8.95 -4.33
C ASP A 30 14.20 -9.40 -5.21
N LEU A 31 12.99 -9.52 -4.65
CA LEU A 31 11.78 -9.87 -5.39
C LEU A 31 11.30 -8.73 -6.29
N VAL A 32 11.35 -7.49 -5.80
CA VAL A 32 11.00 -6.29 -6.57
C VAL A 32 11.87 -6.18 -7.82
N ASN A 33 13.18 -6.40 -7.65
CA ASN A 33 14.13 -6.39 -8.75
C ASN A 33 13.92 -7.60 -9.68
N ALA A 34 13.81 -8.82 -9.15
CA ALA A 34 13.63 -10.03 -9.95
C ALA A 34 12.36 -9.99 -10.81
N GLN A 35 11.29 -9.35 -10.33
CA GLN A 35 10.02 -9.22 -11.05
C GLN A 35 9.89 -7.91 -11.82
N HIS A 36 10.96 -7.12 -11.89
CA HIS A 36 11.04 -5.84 -12.62
C HIS A 36 9.90 -4.87 -12.27
N CYS A 37 9.44 -4.82 -11.02
CA CYS A 37 8.26 -4.05 -10.62
C CYS A 37 8.41 -2.56 -10.96
N MET A 38 9.61 -2.02 -10.77
CA MET A 38 9.95 -0.61 -10.96
C MET A 38 10.04 -0.19 -12.44
N PHE A 39 9.92 -1.12 -13.40
CA PHE A 39 9.89 -0.76 -14.82
C PHE A 39 8.58 -0.09 -15.22
N CYS A 40 7.49 -0.38 -14.49
CA CYS A 40 6.16 0.15 -14.78
C CYS A 40 5.53 0.90 -13.60
N HIS A 41 5.89 0.54 -12.37
CA HIS A 41 5.36 1.14 -11.15
C HIS A 41 6.38 2.06 -10.51
N THR A 42 5.89 3.06 -9.80
CA THR A 42 6.71 3.92 -8.93
C THR A 42 6.11 3.93 -7.52
N SER A 43 6.81 4.52 -6.56
CA SER A 43 6.31 4.60 -5.19
C SER A 43 5.04 5.46 -5.06
N ASP A 44 5.02 6.66 -5.66
CA ASP A 44 4.03 7.70 -5.36
C ASP A 44 3.41 8.40 -6.57
N MET A 45 3.90 8.14 -7.80
CA MET A 45 3.36 8.73 -9.02
C MET A 45 2.96 7.69 -10.06
N THR A 46 1.76 7.81 -10.61
CA THR A 46 1.35 6.97 -11.74
C THR A 46 2.27 7.23 -12.94
N PHE A 47 2.75 6.16 -13.59
CA PHE A 47 3.60 6.20 -14.78
C PHE A 47 3.01 5.30 -15.88
N LEU A 48 3.53 4.08 -16.06
CA LEU A 48 2.94 3.07 -16.94
C LEU A 48 1.85 2.28 -16.21
N GLY A 49 2.09 1.97 -14.94
CA GLY A 49 1.10 1.47 -13.99
C GLY A 49 0.81 2.50 -12.89
N PRO A 50 -0.19 2.21 -12.03
CA PRO A 50 -0.43 3.01 -10.83
C PRO A 50 0.79 3.00 -9.91
N SER A 51 0.93 4.04 -9.09
CA SER A 51 1.92 4.01 -8.01
C SER A 51 1.57 2.95 -6.97
N PHE A 52 2.53 2.49 -6.17
CA PHE A 52 2.23 1.57 -5.07
C PHE A 52 1.33 2.22 -4.04
N HIS A 53 1.50 3.52 -3.77
CA HIS A 53 0.61 4.28 -2.92
C HIS A 53 -0.84 4.28 -3.46
N ASP A 54 -1.00 4.51 -4.76
CA ASP A 54 -2.30 4.48 -5.44
C ASP A 54 -2.99 3.11 -5.31
N ILE A 55 -2.22 2.02 -5.42
CA ILE A 55 -2.72 0.64 -5.20
C ILE A 55 -3.17 0.47 -3.75
N ALA A 56 -2.30 0.81 -2.78
CA ALA A 56 -2.59 0.68 -1.36
C ALA A 56 -3.85 1.47 -0.94
N GLN A 57 -3.97 2.70 -1.43
CA GLN A 57 -5.11 3.57 -1.19
C GLN A 57 -6.41 3.00 -1.74
N ARG A 58 -6.40 2.49 -2.97
CA ARG A 58 -7.60 1.91 -3.60
C ARG A 58 -8.13 0.70 -2.85
N TYR A 59 -7.24 -0.15 -2.37
CA TYR A 59 -7.58 -1.43 -1.75
C TYR A 59 -7.63 -1.35 -0.21
N ARG A 60 -7.52 -0.15 0.38
CA ARG A 60 -7.52 0.02 1.83
C ARG A 60 -8.82 -0.49 2.45
N GLY A 61 -8.68 -1.44 3.37
CA GLY A 61 -9.81 -2.03 4.09
C GLY A 61 -10.61 -3.06 3.29
N ASP A 62 -10.17 -3.41 2.08
CA ASP A 62 -10.79 -4.46 1.29
C ASP A 62 -10.20 -5.84 1.67
N PRO A 63 -10.98 -6.75 2.29
CA PRO A 63 -10.50 -8.07 2.65
C PRO A 63 -10.19 -8.98 1.44
N ALA A 64 -10.67 -8.63 0.25
CA ALA A 64 -10.40 -9.37 -0.99
C ALA A 64 -9.14 -8.89 -1.74
N ALA A 65 -8.52 -7.79 -1.30
CA ALA A 65 -7.40 -7.16 -1.99
C ALA A 65 -6.20 -8.09 -2.19
N ALA A 66 -5.74 -8.72 -1.11
CA ALA A 66 -4.54 -9.56 -1.14
C ALA A 66 -4.66 -10.72 -2.17
N PRO A 67 -5.68 -11.60 -2.09
CA PRO A 67 -5.80 -12.71 -3.04
C PRO A 67 -6.03 -12.26 -4.48
N GLU A 68 -6.73 -11.14 -4.70
CA GLU A 68 -6.92 -10.57 -6.03
C GLU A 68 -5.60 -10.09 -6.64
N LEU A 69 -4.82 -9.32 -5.88
CA LEU A 69 -3.54 -8.77 -6.32
C LEU A 69 -2.47 -9.86 -6.48
N GLU A 70 -2.47 -10.90 -5.64
CA GLU A 70 -1.56 -12.04 -5.78
C GLU A 70 -1.85 -12.83 -7.07
N ARG A 71 -3.12 -13.05 -7.39
CA ARG A 71 -3.51 -13.66 -8.67
C ARG A 71 -3.10 -12.75 -9.82
N LYS A 72 -3.28 -11.44 -9.67
CA LYS A 72 -2.93 -10.43 -10.66
C LYS A 72 -1.43 -10.47 -10.96
N LEU A 73 -0.57 -10.46 -9.95
CA LEU A 73 0.90 -10.53 -10.08
C LEU A 73 1.37 -11.77 -10.83
N ARG A 74 0.78 -12.93 -10.55
CA ARG A 74 1.18 -14.19 -11.20
C ARG A 74 0.69 -14.29 -12.64
N VAL A 75 -0.56 -13.91 -12.91
CA VAL A 75 -1.20 -14.13 -14.23
C VAL A 75 -1.08 -12.94 -15.17
N GLY A 76 -0.93 -11.72 -14.66
CA GLY A 76 -0.95 -10.50 -15.44
C GLY A 76 -2.36 -10.12 -15.94
N GLY A 77 -2.42 -9.56 -17.15
CA GLY A 77 -3.65 -9.27 -17.88
C GLY A 77 -4.15 -7.82 -17.73
N ARG A 78 -5.41 -7.58 -18.11
CA ARG A 78 -6.00 -6.23 -18.10
C ARG A 78 -5.93 -5.61 -16.71
N VAL A 79 -5.36 -4.41 -16.66
CA VAL A 79 -5.30 -3.58 -15.48
C VAL A 79 -6.70 -3.12 -15.08
N HIS A 80 -6.90 -2.86 -13.79
CA HIS A 80 -8.07 -2.09 -13.34
C HIS A 80 -7.90 -0.57 -13.61
N TRP A 81 -6.77 -0.19 -14.23
CA TRP A 81 -6.27 1.19 -14.32
C TRP A 81 -5.69 1.44 -15.73
N GLY A 82 -6.47 2.05 -16.62
CA GLY A 82 -6.03 2.39 -17.98
C GLY A 82 -5.99 1.22 -18.96
N ASP A 83 -5.27 1.39 -20.07
CA ASP A 83 -5.32 0.48 -21.22
C ASP A 83 -4.12 -0.49 -21.30
N THR A 84 -3.03 -0.22 -20.57
CA THR A 84 -1.81 -1.04 -20.62
C THR A 84 -1.95 -2.26 -19.71
N PRO A 85 -2.02 -3.50 -20.23
CA PRO A 85 -2.10 -4.69 -19.39
C PRO A 85 -0.80 -4.89 -18.62
N MET A 86 -0.91 -5.38 -17.38
CA MET A 86 0.25 -5.84 -16.64
C MET A 86 0.76 -7.14 -17.29
N PRO A 87 2.05 -7.24 -17.66
CA PRO A 87 2.60 -8.48 -18.22
C PRO A 87 2.45 -9.64 -17.23
N SER A 88 2.47 -10.89 -17.70
CA SER A 88 2.46 -12.05 -16.81
C SER A 88 3.76 -12.14 -16.00
N ALA A 89 3.82 -12.96 -14.94
CA ALA A 89 5.08 -13.16 -14.22
C ALA A 89 6.19 -13.72 -15.14
N GLU A 90 5.83 -14.67 -16.01
CA GLU A 90 6.72 -15.25 -17.02
C GLU A 90 7.35 -14.19 -17.91
N ASP A 91 6.57 -13.20 -18.36
CA ASP A 91 7.03 -12.12 -19.25
C ASP A 91 7.86 -11.05 -18.53
N ARG A 92 7.74 -10.92 -17.21
CA ARG A 92 8.52 -9.94 -16.43
C ARG A 92 9.85 -10.51 -16.00
N GLY A 93 9.83 -11.58 -15.21
CA GLY A 93 11.00 -12.08 -14.47
C GLY A 93 11.02 -13.59 -14.25
N GLY A 94 10.07 -14.32 -14.86
CA GLY A 94 9.89 -15.76 -14.69
C GLY A 94 8.77 -16.12 -13.71
N PRO A 95 8.50 -17.42 -13.51
CA PRO A 95 7.43 -17.90 -12.66
C PRO A 95 7.51 -17.32 -11.25
N LEU A 96 6.39 -16.76 -10.78
CA LEU A 96 6.28 -16.19 -9.43
C LEU A 96 5.51 -17.16 -8.53
N SER A 97 6.14 -17.56 -7.42
CA SER A 97 5.51 -18.44 -6.44
C SER A 97 4.35 -17.74 -5.71
N ALA A 98 3.49 -18.51 -5.04
CA ALA A 98 2.40 -17.94 -4.24
C ALA A 98 2.95 -17.13 -3.05
N ASP A 99 4.02 -17.62 -2.40
CA ASP A 99 4.61 -16.98 -1.23
C ASP A 99 5.32 -15.67 -1.61
N ASP A 100 6.05 -15.65 -2.72
CA ASP A 100 6.69 -14.43 -3.21
C ASP A 100 5.67 -13.38 -3.67
N ALA A 101 4.59 -13.82 -4.34
CA ALA A 101 3.49 -12.95 -4.68
C ALA A 101 2.83 -12.35 -3.43
N HIS A 102 2.63 -13.16 -2.39
CA HIS A 102 2.09 -12.70 -1.11
C HIS A 102 3.01 -11.64 -0.48
N GLN A 103 4.32 -11.88 -0.41
CA GLN A 103 5.28 -10.91 0.14
C GLN A 103 5.24 -9.56 -0.60
N LEU A 104 5.26 -9.59 -1.94
CA LEU A 104 5.15 -8.38 -2.75
C LEU A 104 3.83 -7.64 -2.51
N VAL A 105 2.71 -8.36 -2.42
CA VAL A 105 1.39 -7.75 -2.19
C VAL A 105 1.27 -7.14 -0.81
N GLN A 106 1.76 -7.81 0.24
CA GLN A 106 1.76 -7.24 1.59
C GLN A 106 2.58 -5.95 1.65
N TRP A 107 3.75 -5.93 1.00
CA TRP A 107 4.54 -4.72 0.89
C TRP A 107 3.80 -3.61 0.13
N VAL A 108 3.24 -3.88 -1.05
CA VAL A 108 2.48 -2.90 -1.84
C VAL A 108 1.28 -2.35 -1.07
N LEU A 109 0.50 -3.20 -0.39
CA LEU A 109 -0.67 -2.78 0.37
C LEU A 109 -0.32 -1.98 1.64
N SER A 110 0.95 -2.00 2.06
CA SER A 110 1.44 -1.19 3.19
C SER A 110 1.93 0.20 2.82
N GLN A 111 1.97 0.53 1.52
CA GLN A 111 2.43 1.84 1.02
C GLN A 111 1.42 2.98 1.23
#